data_AF-A0A2U1PIQ8-F1
#
_entry.id   AF-A0A2U1PIQ8-F1
#
_cell.length_a   1.000
_cell.length_b   1.000
_cell.length_c   1.000
_cell.angle_alpha   90.00
_cell.angle_beta   90.00
_cell.angle_gamma   90.00
#
_symmetry.space_group_name_H-M   'P 1'
#
loop_
_entity.id
_entity.type
_entity.pdbx_description
1 polymer ?
#
loop_
_entity_poly.entity_id
_entity_poly.type
_entity_poly.pdbx_seq_one_letter_code
_entity_poly.pdbx_strand_id
1 'polypeptide(L)'
;MFSKTKRVHAPAQYMQIQVPDSSSPLNIRLSMKQVLSEYSPRGTEEQYLIQFWQCSSPQGSEANGFNVTTEGQPFLIPQSNVDLVRYRQRCVDKGSSFVGLNTRVGSWLVGRTVQKRLADQGTICADGSHNQTLGLFAIPVLLVRGTHKQTVGIIELVTLVPKPSYVEEFNLIQNLLKEQYIGENESLESGEMGKMIKVEYKNIKIKFPLSSSAKLEDLKTNVTDRIKKRTFSIGYKDTNVSEVPV
;
A
#
# COMPACT_ATOMS: atom_id res chain seq x y z
N MET A 1 -51.55 -44.16 23.28
CA MET A 1 -50.24 -43.74 23.84
C MET A 1 -49.20 -43.84 22.73
N PHE A 2 -48.81 -42.74 22.09
CA PHE A 2 -47.71 -42.73 21.11
C PHE A 2 -46.59 -41.84 21.64
N SER A 3 -45.41 -42.45 21.81
CA SER A 3 -44.19 -41.83 22.32
C SER A 3 -43.57 -40.91 21.26
N LYS A 4 -43.26 -39.67 21.63
CA LYS A 4 -42.51 -38.72 20.79
C LYS A 4 -41.01 -38.93 20.97
N THR A 5 -40.34 -39.45 19.94
CA THR A 5 -38.89 -39.52 19.88
C THR A 5 -38.30 -38.14 19.59
N LYS A 6 -37.60 -37.55 20.57
CA LYS A 6 -36.80 -36.32 20.38
C LYS A 6 -35.56 -36.67 19.54
N ARG A 7 -35.45 -36.09 18.34
CA ARG A 7 -34.17 -36.04 17.61
C ARG A 7 -33.25 -35.06 18.34
N VAL A 8 -32.15 -35.58 18.86
CA VAL A 8 -31.01 -34.77 19.32
C VAL A 8 -30.22 -34.38 18.08
N HIS A 9 -30.24 -33.10 17.72
CA HIS A 9 -29.31 -32.56 16.74
C HIS A 9 -27.93 -32.49 17.39
N ALA A 10 -26.98 -33.28 16.88
CA ALA A 10 -25.57 -33.09 17.16
C ALA A 10 -25.14 -31.73 16.58
N PRO A 11 -24.42 -30.88 17.34
CA PRO A 11 -23.90 -29.63 16.80
C PRO A 11 -22.82 -29.96 15.76
N ALA A 12 -22.93 -29.34 14.59
CA ALA A 12 -21.92 -29.40 13.55
C ALA A 12 -20.58 -28.93 14.13
N GLN A 13 -19.64 -29.86 14.27
CA GLN A 13 -18.24 -29.51 14.48
C GLN A 13 -17.80 -28.76 13.24
N TYR A 14 -17.66 -27.44 13.36
CA TYR A 14 -16.93 -26.63 12.40
C TYR A 14 -15.48 -27.15 12.41
N MET A 15 -15.15 -28.01 11.45
CA MET A 15 -13.76 -28.21 11.05
C MET A 15 -13.24 -26.86 10.56
N GLN A 16 -12.52 -26.13 11.42
CA GLN A 16 -11.59 -25.12 10.95
C GLN A 16 -10.50 -25.86 10.19
N ILE A 17 -10.64 -25.90 8.85
CA ILE A 17 -9.54 -26.29 7.98
C ILE A 17 -8.48 -25.19 8.18
N GLN A 18 -7.50 -25.46 9.03
CA GLN A 18 -6.25 -24.71 9.01
C GLN A 18 -5.59 -25.00 7.66
N VAL A 19 -5.77 -24.07 6.73
CA VAL A 19 -4.95 -24.03 5.52
C VAL A 19 -3.51 -23.79 6.01
N PRO A 20 -2.56 -24.69 5.73
CA PRO A 20 -1.17 -24.48 6.12
C PRO A 20 -0.66 -23.19 5.47
N ASP A 21 0.11 -22.38 6.21
CA ASP A 21 0.87 -21.26 5.67
C ASP A 21 1.92 -21.80 4.67
N SER A 22 1.52 -21.99 3.41
CA SER A 22 2.33 -22.67 2.39
C SER A 22 3.41 -21.78 1.75
N SER A 23 3.37 -20.47 1.95
CA SER A 23 4.47 -19.56 1.59
C SER A 23 5.19 -19.10 2.85
N SER A 24 6.37 -19.66 3.08
CA SER A 24 7.23 -19.18 4.15
C SER A 24 7.56 -17.69 3.91
N PRO A 25 7.58 -16.84 4.96
CA PRO A 25 8.13 -15.49 4.89
C PRO A 25 9.51 -15.42 4.21
N LEU A 26 10.28 -16.52 4.24
CA LEU A 26 11.54 -16.66 3.52
C LEU A 26 11.37 -16.61 1.98
N ASN A 27 10.39 -17.29 1.40
CA ASN A 27 10.18 -17.32 -0.05
C ASN A 27 9.82 -15.93 -0.57
N ILE A 28 8.90 -15.25 0.12
CA ILE A 28 8.52 -13.86 -0.22
C ILE A 28 9.76 -12.96 -0.15
N ARG A 29 10.57 -13.09 0.90
CA ARG A 29 11.80 -12.28 1.06
C ARG A 29 12.82 -12.55 -0.05
N LEU A 30 12.96 -13.79 -0.51
CA LEU A 30 13.83 -14.16 -1.63
C LEU A 30 13.32 -13.59 -2.96
N SER A 31 12.03 -13.75 -3.26
CA SER A 31 11.41 -13.13 -4.43
C SER A 31 11.56 -11.60 -4.41
N MET A 32 11.41 -10.97 -3.25
CA MET A 32 11.65 -9.52 -3.13
C MET A 32 13.11 -9.16 -3.40
N LYS A 33 14.09 -9.93 -2.91
CA LYS A 33 15.50 -9.68 -3.29
C LYS A 33 15.69 -9.70 -4.81
N GLN A 34 15.07 -10.66 -5.49
CA GLN A 34 15.15 -10.78 -6.95
C GLN A 34 14.49 -9.58 -7.65
N VAL A 35 13.24 -9.26 -7.30
CA VAL A 35 12.51 -8.10 -7.85
C VAL A 35 13.30 -6.80 -7.66
N LEU A 36 13.89 -6.59 -6.48
CA LEU A 36 14.67 -5.38 -6.22
C LEU A 36 15.97 -5.36 -7.02
N SER A 37 16.61 -6.51 -7.26
CA SER A 37 17.84 -6.59 -8.06
C SER A 37 17.62 -6.42 -9.57
N GLU A 38 16.46 -6.83 -10.07
CA GLU A 38 16.08 -6.69 -11.48
C GLU A 38 15.45 -5.32 -11.78
N TYR A 39 15.03 -4.58 -10.74
CA TYR A 39 14.51 -3.24 -10.88
C TYR A 39 15.60 -2.28 -11.39
N SER A 40 15.46 -1.89 -12.66
CA SER A 40 16.25 -0.86 -13.33
C SER A 40 15.32 0.20 -13.92
N PRO A 41 15.22 1.40 -13.32
CA PRO A 41 14.39 2.47 -13.88
C PRO A 41 14.92 2.94 -15.25
N ARG A 42 14.05 3.55 -16.05
CA ARG A 42 14.46 4.17 -17.31
C ARG A 42 15.23 5.46 -17.01
N GLY A 43 16.49 5.51 -17.44
CA GLY A 43 17.40 6.65 -17.22
C GLY A 43 18.57 6.25 -16.34
N THR A 44 19.78 6.31 -16.90
CA THR A 44 21.02 5.80 -16.29
C THR A 44 21.56 6.64 -15.11
N GLU A 45 20.97 7.81 -14.86
CA GLU A 45 21.48 8.79 -13.89
C GLU A 45 20.59 8.98 -12.65
N GLU A 46 19.42 8.33 -12.59
CA GLU A 46 18.54 8.51 -11.45
C GLU A 46 19.06 7.75 -10.22
N GLN A 47 19.28 8.50 -9.14
CA GLN A 47 19.62 7.92 -7.83
C GLN A 47 18.34 7.58 -7.08
N TYR A 48 18.24 6.32 -6.65
CA TYR A 48 17.07 5.81 -5.95
C TYR A 48 17.42 4.82 -4.83
N LEU A 49 16.49 4.71 -3.90
CA LEU A 49 16.37 3.61 -2.94
C LEU A 49 15.09 2.87 -3.29
N ILE A 50 15.17 1.56 -3.47
CA ILE A 50 14.00 0.69 -3.50
C ILE A 50 14.10 -0.29 -2.33
N GLN A 51 13.04 -0.42 -1.53
CA GLN A 51 13.04 -1.23 -0.32
C GLN A 51 11.72 -1.97 -0.11
N PHE A 52 11.78 -3.09 0.59
CA PHE A 52 10.62 -3.86 0.99
C PHE A 52 10.26 -3.61 2.45
N TRP A 53 8.96 -3.48 2.70
CA TRP A 53 8.35 -3.50 4.02
C TRP A 53 7.52 -4.76 4.14
N GLN A 54 7.86 -5.62 5.10
CA GLN A 54 7.08 -6.81 5.38
C GLN A 54 5.82 -6.44 6.17
N CYS A 55 4.69 -6.98 5.76
CA CYS A 55 3.44 -6.93 6.52
C CYS A 55 3.21 -8.29 7.17
N SER A 56 3.11 -8.32 8.51
CA SER A 56 2.71 -9.51 9.25
C SER A 56 1.41 -9.27 10.00
N SER A 57 0.55 -10.29 10.06
CA SER A 57 -0.64 -10.23 10.90
C SER A 57 -0.22 -10.23 12.37
N PRO A 58 -0.81 -9.40 13.25
CA PRO A 58 -0.54 -9.50 14.67
C PRO A 58 -1.01 -10.86 15.17
N GLN A 59 -0.12 -11.60 15.85
CA GLN A 59 -0.48 -12.89 16.42
C GLN A 59 -1.64 -12.74 17.41
N GLY A 60 -2.68 -13.56 17.26
CA GLY A 60 -3.74 -13.72 18.25
C GLY A 60 -4.78 -12.59 18.33
N SER A 61 -4.94 -11.74 17.30
CA SER A 61 -5.93 -10.66 17.34
C SER A 61 -6.91 -10.69 16.16
N GLU A 62 -8.17 -10.34 16.44
CA GLU A 62 -9.18 -9.94 15.44
C GLU A 62 -8.84 -8.57 14.79
N ALA A 63 -7.60 -8.08 14.91
CA ALA A 63 -7.24 -6.75 14.49
C ALA A 63 -7.20 -6.64 12.97
N ASN A 64 -8.03 -5.74 12.43
CA ASN A 64 -8.03 -5.34 11.03
C ASN A 64 -6.78 -4.48 10.71
N GLY A 65 -5.59 -5.08 10.68
CA GLY A 65 -4.33 -4.38 10.43
C GLY A 65 -3.11 -5.28 10.27
N PHE A 66 -1.94 -4.66 10.10
CA PHE A 66 -0.66 -5.32 9.92
C PHE A 66 0.42 -4.68 10.78
N ASN A 67 1.33 -5.49 11.31
CA ASN A 67 2.65 -5.00 11.72
C ASN A 67 3.50 -4.81 10.47
N VAL A 68 4.06 -3.62 10.33
CA VAL A 68 4.83 -3.21 9.14
C VAL A 68 6.25 -2.93 9.58
N THR A 69 7.22 -3.65 9.03
CA THR A 69 8.63 -3.47 9.35
C THR A 69 9.51 -3.55 8.10
N THR A 70 10.61 -2.83 8.14
CA THR A 70 11.67 -2.92 7.12
C THR A 70 12.97 -3.47 7.69
N GLU A 71 12.98 -3.80 8.98
CA GLU A 71 14.13 -4.43 9.64
C GLU A 71 14.36 -5.83 9.04
N GLY A 72 15.62 -6.09 8.67
CA GLY A 72 16.01 -7.33 7.97
C GLY A 72 15.45 -7.47 6.54
N GLN A 73 14.65 -6.53 6.04
CA GLN A 73 14.04 -6.64 4.72
C GLN A 73 14.99 -6.18 3.61
N PRO A 74 14.84 -6.75 2.39
CA PRO A 74 15.70 -6.39 1.27
C PRO A 74 15.49 -4.94 0.85
N PHE A 75 16.59 -4.32 0.42
CA PHE A 75 16.63 -3.00 -0.17
C PHE A 75 17.79 -2.92 -1.15
N LEU A 76 17.72 -1.97 -2.07
CA LEU A 76 18.77 -1.67 -3.03
C LEU A 76 18.96 -0.15 -3.11
N ILE A 77 20.22 0.27 -3.03
CA ILE A 77 20.69 1.62 -3.34
C ILE A 77 21.84 1.41 -4.35
N PRO A 78 21.60 1.51 -5.67
CA PRO A 78 22.63 1.16 -6.65
C PRO A 78 23.88 2.03 -6.56
N GLN A 79 23.70 3.29 -6.19
CA GLN A 79 24.75 4.29 -6.08
C GLN A 79 24.67 4.92 -4.69
N SER A 80 25.75 4.83 -3.92
CA SER A 80 25.79 5.36 -2.56
C SER A 80 25.46 6.85 -2.54
N ASN A 81 24.37 7.20 -1.87
CA ASN A 81 23.93 8.57 -1.67
C ASN A 81 23.57 8.78 -0.19
N VAL A 82 24.13 9.82 0.42
CA VAL A 82 23.98 10.09 1.86
C VAL A 82 22.53 10.33 2.28
N ASP A 83 21.70 10.95 1.43
CA ASP A 83 20.31 11.26 1.77
C ASP A 83 19.43 10.02 1.67
N LEU A 84 19.67 9.14 0.68
CA LEU A 84 18.98 7.87 0.55
C LEU A 84 19.37 6.89 1.66
N VAL A 85 20.66 6.84 2.02
CA VAL A 85 21.13 6.06 3.17
C VAL A 85 20.52 6.58 4.47
N ARG A 86 20.48 7.90 4.68
CA ARG A 86 19.82 8.51 5.85
C ARG A 86 18.31 8.26 5.85
N TYR A 87 17.66 8.27 4.69
CA TYR A 87 16.24 7.90 4.58
C TYR A 87 16.02 6.44 5.01
N ARG A 88 16.81 5.50 4.46
CA ARG A 88 16.78 4.09 4.82
C ARG A 88 16.96 3.88 6.31
N GLN A 89 17.96 4.53 6.92
CA GLN A 89 18.21 4.40 8.35
C GLN A 89 17.01 4.86 9.18
N ARG A 90 16.40 6.00 8.86
CA ARG A 90 15.17 6.45 9.53
C ARG A 90 14.01 5.46 9.41
N CYS A 91 13.89 4.76 8.27
CA CYS A 91 12.90 3.71 8.09
C CYS A 91 13.16 2.50 9.00
N VAL A 92 14.43 2.11 9.19
CA VAL A 92 14.83 1.04 10.11
C VAL A 92 14.63 1.47 11.57
N ASP A 93 15.05 2.68 11.94
CA ASP A 93 14.94 3.22 13.30
C ASP A 93 13.48 3.34 13.77
N LYS A 94 12.54 3.48 12.82
CA LYS A 94 11.10 3.46 13.10
C LYS A 94 10.63 2.10 13.64
N GLY A 95 11.39 1.03 13.38
CA GLY A 95 11.09 -0.33 13.83
C GLY A 95 9.79 -0.88 13.24
N SER A 96 9.19 -1.83 13.96
CA SER A 96 7.88 -2.39 13.60
C SER A 96 6.75 -1.45 14.06
N SER A 97 5.86 -1.09 13.13
CA SER A 97 4.72 -0.23 13.41
C SER A 97 3.40 -0.92 13.04
N PHE A 98 2.43 -0.94 13.96
CA PHE A 98 1.09 -1.46 13.67
C PHE A 98 0.26 -0.46 12.86
N VAL A 99 -0.34 -0.94 11.77
CA VAL A 99 -1.21 -0.18 10.86
C VAL A 99 -2.52 -0.91 10.68
N GLY A 100 -3.55 -0.45 11.40
CA GLY A 100 -4.94 -0.85 11.22
C GLY A 100 -5.76 0.20 10.47
N LEU A 101 -7.02 -0.13 10.18
CA LEU A 101 -7.94 0.74 9.41
C LEU A 101 -8.05 2.17 9.98
N ASN A 102 -8.01 2.32 11.31
CA ASN A 102 -8.17 3.61 11.99
C ASN A 102 -6.84 4.21 12.49
N THR A 103 -5.69 3.59 12.18
CA THR A 103 -4.38 4.10 12.59
C THR A 103 -4.13 5.46 11.94
N ARG A 104 -3.69 6.46 12.71
CA ARG A 104 -3.30 7.75 12.14
C ARG A 104 -1.90 7.65 11.52
N VAL A 105 -1.85 7.34 10.23
CA VAL A 105 -0.58 7.20 9.48
C VAL A 105 -0.04 8.53 8.95
N GLY A 106 -0.87 9.56 8.84
CA GLY A 106 -0.45 10.90 8.43
C GLY A 106 0.31 10.92 7.09
N SER A 107 1.50 11.53 7.09
CA SER A 107 2.36 11.64 5.91
C SER A 107 3.10 10.35 5.55
N TRP A 108 3.08 9.32 6.41
CA TRP A 108 3.76 8.06 6.17
C TRP A 108 3.11 7.29 5.02
N LEU A 109 3.74 7.34 3.85
CA LEU A 109 3.21 6.81 2.59
C LEU A 109 2.92 5.30 2.70
N VAL A 110 3.89 4.52 3.16
CA VAL A 110 3.75 3.06 3.34
C VAL A 110 2.57 2.73 4.26
N GLY A 111 2.37 3.48 5.34
CA GLY A 111 1.22 3.30 6.23
C GLY A 111 -0.12 3.52 5.50
N ARG A 112 -0.22 4.56 4.67
CA ARG A 112 -1.43 4.80 3.84
C ARG A 112 -1.64 3.69 2.82
N THR A 113 -0.57 3.23 2.18
CA THR A 113 -0.58 2.13 1.21
C THR A 113 -1.07 0.84 1.85
N VAL A 114 -0.65 0.53 3.09
CA VAL A 114 -1.14 -0.62 3.85
C VAL A 114 -2.64 -0.51 4.16
N GLN A 115 -3.09 0.66 4.63
CA GLN A 115 -4.52 0.86 4.96
C GLN A 115 -5.42 0.75 3.74
N LYS A 116 -5.02 1.38 2.64
CA LYS A 116 -5.83 1.46 1.42
C LYS A 116 -5.70 0.23 0.54
N ARG A 117 -4.60 -0.52 0.68
CA ARG A 117 -4.21 -1.62 -0.22
C ARG A 117 -4.14 -1.18 -1.69
N LEU A 118 -3.72 0.07 -1.91
CA LEU A 118 -3.55 0.69 -3.21
C LEU A 118 -2.17 1.32 -3.29
N ALA A 119 -1.59 1.34 -4.49
CA ALA A 119 -0.38 2.11 -4.72
C ALA A 119 -0.63 3.59 -4.37
N ASP A 120 0.31 4.20 -3.66
CA ASP A 120 0.26 5.60 -3.26
C ASP A 120 1.57 6.28 -3.63
N GLN A 121 1.48 7.56 -3.97
CA GLN A 121 2.65 8.38 -4.27
C GLN A 121 2.64 9.60 -3.36
N GLY A 122 3.82 10.04 -2.97
CA GLY A 122 3.97 11.26 -2.20
C GLY A 122 3.49 12.48 -3.00
N THR A 123 2.68 13.32 -2.36
CA THR A 123 2.16 14.56 -2.92
C THR A 123 2.26 15.68 -1.90
N ILE A 124 2.36 16.92 -2.38
CA ILE A 124 2.41 18.13 -1.55
C ILE A 124 1.06 18.28 -0.81
N CYS A 125 1.11 18.51 0.51
CA CYS A 125 -0.06 18.85 1.32
C CYS A 125 -0.56 20.26 1.04
N ALA A 126 -1.86 20.51 1.24
CA ALA A 126 -2.47 21.81 0.89
C ALA A 126 -1.91 22.99 1.70
N ASP A 127 -1.54 22.75 2.94
CA ASP A 127 -0.94 23.75 3.83
C ASP A 127 0.54 24.06 3.52
N GLY A 128 1.10 23.47 2.46
CA GLY A 128 2.52 23.62 2.12
C GLY A 128 3.46 22.97 3.12
N SER A 129 2.96 22.26 4.15
CA SER A 129 3.78 21.65 5.20
C SER A 129 4.56 20.42 4.70
N HIS A 130 4.35 20.02 3.46
CA HIS A 130 5.11 18.97 2.79
C HIS A 130 5.81 19.53 1.56
N ASN A 131 6.91 20.25 1.81
CA ASN A 131 7.99 20.34 0.83
C ASN A 131 8.61 18.95 0.72
N GLN A 132 7.97 18.08 -0.05
CA GLN A 132 8.47 16.73 -0.23
C GLN A 132 9.74 16.82 -1.07
N THR A 133 10.89 16.81 -0.40
CA THR A 133 12.20 16.93 -1.04
C THR A 133 12.56 15.67 -1.82
N LEU A 134 12.08 14.51 -1.36
CA LEU A 134 12.27 13.22 -2.00
C LEU A 134 11.02 12.82 -2.76
N GLY A 135 11.20 12.20 -3.92
CA GLY A 135 10.14 11.47 -4.56
C GLY A 135 9.84 10.18 -3.80
N LEU A 136 8.56 9.88 -3.57
CA LEU A 136 8.13 8.70 -2.83
C LEU A 136 7.01 8.00 -3.59
N PHE A 137 7.14 6.69 -3.71
CA PHE A 137 6.14 5.83 -4.31
C PHE A 137 6.08 4.50 -3.55
N ALA A 138 4.88 4.00 -3.27
CA ALA A 138 4.68 2.79 -2.48
C ALA A 138 3.61 1.91 -3.13
N ILE A 139 3.91 0.62 -3.25
CA ILE A 139 3.10 -0.37 -3.97
C ILE A 139 2.82 -1.55 -3.03
N PRO A 140 1.54 -1.92 -2.80
CA PRO A 140 1.22 -3.14 -2.08
C PRO A 140 1.70 -4.37 -2.86
N VAL A 141 2.32 -5.32 -2.16
CA VAL A 141 2.63 -6.65 -2.68
C VAL A 141 1.58 -7.61 -2.15
N LEU A 142 0.91 -8.28 -3.07
CA LEU A 142 -0.15 -9.24 -2.81
C LEU A 142 0.34 -10.64 -3.14
N LEU A 143 0.19 -11.56 -2.19
CA LEU A 143 0.25 -12.98 -2.45
C LEU A 143 -1.12 -13.45 -2.96
N VAL A 144 -1.13 -14.08 -4.12
CA VAL A 144 -2.34 -14.59 -4.76
C VAL A 144 -2.39 -16.10 -4.64
N ARG A 145 -3.51 -16.61 -4.12
CA ARG A 145 -3.84 -18.02 -3.95
C ARG A 145 -5.21 -18.27 -4.55
N GLY A 146 -5.26 -18.65 -5.83
CA GLY A 146 -6.52 -18.71 -6.58
C GLY A 146 -7.23 -17.35 -6.61
N THR A 147 -8.42 -17.26 -6.03
CA THR A 147 -9.18 -15.99 -5.93
C THR A 147 -8.84 -15.17 -4.69
N HIS A 148 -8.07 -15.72 -3.75
CA HIS A 148 -7.69 -15.04 -2.53
C HIS A 148 -6.44 -14.18 -2.74
N LYS A 149 -6.50 -12.92 -2.30
CA LYS A 149 -5.35 -11.99 -2.32
C LYS A 149 -5.04 -11.49 -0.92
N GLN A 150 -3.81 -11.73 -0.47
CA GLN A 150 -3.33 -11.32 0.85
C GLN A 150 -2.20 -10.30 0.71
N THR A 151 -2.27 -9.17 1.41
CA THR A 151 -1.15 -8.24 1.48
C THR A 151 -0.02 -8.85 2.32
N VAL A 152 1.15 -9.01 1.71
CA VAL A 152 2.35 -9.57 2.36
C VAL A 152 3.46 -8.54 2.58
N GLY A 153 3.34 -7.38 1.94
CA GLY A 153 4.26 -6.28 2.16
C GLY A 153 4.00 -5.09 1.25
N ILE A 154 4.91 -4.12 1.29
CA ILE A 154 4.92 -2.93 0.46
C ILE A 154 6.31 -2.77 -0.17
N ILE A 155 6.38 -2.55 -1.47
CA ILE A 155 7.60 -2.04 -2.12
C ILE A 155 7.53 -0.52 -2.05
N GLU A 156 8.56 0.12 -1.51
CA GLU A 156 8.71 1.57 -1.49
C GLU A 156 9.90 1.98 -2.38
N LEU A 157 9.64 2.86 -3.33
CA LEU A 157 10.63 3.53 -4.17
C LEU A 157 10.79 4.98 -3.71
N VAL A 158 12.03 5.39 -3.55
CA VAL A 158 12.44 6.71 -3.10
C VAL A 158 13.45 7.29 -4.08
N THR A 159 13.18 8.47 -4.60
CA THR A 159 14.05 9.19 -5.55
C THR A 159 14.49 10.53 -4.95
N LEU A 160 15.65 11.04 -5.36
CA LEU A 160 16.12 12.36 -4.88
C LEU A 160 15.24 13.51 -5.35
N VAL A 161 14.59 13.36 -6.50
CA VAL A 161 13.70 14.36 -7.08
C VAL A 161 12.30 13.77 -7.24
N PRO A 162 11.24 14.44 -6.76
CA PRO A 162 9.87 14.00 -6.99
C PRO A 162 9.52 13.98 -8.48
N LYS A 163 8.93 12.87 -8.93
CA LYS A 163 8.39 12.77 -10.29
C LYS A 163 6.96 13.30 -10.35
N PRO A 164 6.51 13.83 -11.50
CA PRO A 164 5.10 14.16 -11.71
C PRO A 164 4.16 12.95 -11.60
N SER A 165 4.67 11.76 -11.91
CA SER A 165 3.95 10.49 -11.97
C SER A 165 4.92 9.33 -11.77
N TYR A 166 4.42 8.22 -11.22
CA TYR A 166 5.17 6.96 -11.04
C TYR A 166 4.56 5.77 -11.82
N VAL A 167 3.80 6.05 -12.89
CA VAL A 167 3.10 5.02 -13.68
C VAL A 167 4.09 4.06 -14.36
N GLU A 168 5.23 4.55 -14.84
CA GLU A 168 6.22 3.71 -15.51
C GLU A 168 6.88 2.74 -14.53
N GLU A 169 7.22 3.24 -13.33
CA GLU A 169 7.78 2.45 -12.23
C GLU A 169 6.77 1.43 -11.71
N PHE A 170 5.49 1.82 -11.63
CA PHE A 170 4.41 0.90 -11.29
C PHE A 170 4.36 -0.28 -12.26
N ASN A 171 4.32 0.00 -13.56
CA ASN A 171 4.24 -1.04 -14.58
C ASN A 171 5.47 -1.95 -14.57
N LEU A 172 6.67 -1.37 -14.38
CA LEU A 172 7.91 -2.14 -14.28
C LEU A 172 7.87 -3.09 -13.07
N ILE A 173 7.59 -2.57 -11.87
CA ILE A 173 7.55 -3.38 -10.65
C ILE A 173 6.43 -4.42 -10.73
N GLN A 174 5.27 -4.07 -11.30
CA GLN A 174 4.17 -5.02 -11.50
C GLN A 174 4.57 -6.19 -12.40
N ASN A 175 5.31 -5.94 -13.47
CA ASN A 175 5.77 -7.00 -14.36
C ASN A 175 6.80 -7.90 -13.66
N LEU A 176 7.76 -7.31 -12.95
CA LEU A 176 8.75 -8.06 -12.17
C LEU A 176 8.08 -8.95 -11.11
N LEU A 177 7.03 -8.46 -10.44
CA LEU A 177 6.25 -9.25 -9.48
C LEU A 177 5.55 -10.44 -10.12
N LYS A 178 4.94 -10.25 -11.30
CA LYS A 178 4.24 -11.32 -12.04
C LYS A 178 5.17 -12.43 -12.52
N GLU A 179 6.44 -12.11 -12.72
CA GLU A 179 7.48 -13.09 -13.08
C GLU A 179 7.93 -13.94 -11.88
N GLN A 180 7.57 -13.54 -10.64
CA GLN A 180 7.89 -14.31 -9.43
C GLN A 180 6.86 -15.42 -9.17
N TYR A 181 7.29 -16.66 -9.28
CA TYR A 181 6.56 -17.84 -8.82
C TYR A 181 7.03 -18.23 -7.42
N ILE A 182 6.10 -18.33 -6.46
CA ILE A 182 6.41 -18.70 -5.07
C ILE A 182 6.11 -20.18 -4.80
N GLY A 183 5.20 -20.79 -5.57
CA GLY A 183 4.83 -22.19 -5.49
C GLY A 183 3.88 -22.58 -6.64
N GLU A 184 3.44 -23.83 -6.68
CA GLU A 184 2.64 -24.39 -7.79
C GLU A 184 1.33 -23.63 -8.06
N ASN A 185 0.76 -22.97 -7.04
CA ASN A 185 -0.48 -22.20 -7.14
C ASN A 185 -0.39 -20.81 -6.46
N GLU A 186 0.84 -20.30 -6.29
CA GLU A 186 1.10 -19.05 -5.57
C GLU A 186 1.93 -18.11 -6.44
N SER A 187 1.40 -16.90 -6.65
CA SER A 187 2.08 -15.83 -7.39
C SER A 187 2.06 -14.53 -6.60
N LEU A 188 2.92 -13.60 -7.02
CA LEU A 188 2.91 -12.23 -6.54
C LEU A 188 2.25 -11.29 -7.55
N GLU A 189 1.50 -10.35 -7.01
CA GLU A 189 0.93 -9.25 -7.78
C GLU A 189 1.12 -7.93 -7.04
N SER A 190 1.11 -6.83 -7.78
CA SER A 190 0.96 -5.51 -7.19
C SER A 190 -0.52 -5.25 -6.83
N GLY A 191 -0.76 -4.47 -5.78
CA GLY A 191 -2.04 -3.80 -5.60
C GLY A 191 -2.33 -2.81 -6.74
N GLU A 192 -3.59 -2.41 -6.87
CA GLU A 192 -3.99 -1.50 -7.94
C GLU A 192 -3.41 -0.08 -7.76
N MET A 193 -3.16 0.59 -8.88
CA MET A 193 -2.91 2.03 -8.89
C MET A 193 -4.27 2.75 -8.94
N GLY A 194 -4.61 3.47 -7.87
CA GLY A 194 -5.85 4.24 -7.83
C GLY A 194 -5.86 5.35 -8.89
N LYS A 195 -7.06 5.80 -9.28
CA LYS A 195 -7.23 7.00 -10.12
C LYS A 195 -6.73 8.21 -9.35
N MET A 196 -5.83 8.98 -9.95
CA MET A 196 -5.32 10.21 -9.35
C MET A 196 -6.38 11.31 -9.35
N ILE A 197 -6.98 11.55 -8.18
CA ILE A 197 -7.91 12.64 -7.94
C ILE A 197 -7.12 13.92 -7.73
N LYS A 198 -7.55 15.00 -8.39
CA LYS A 198 -7.01 16.35 -8.22
C LYS A 198 -8.08 17.21 -7.56
N VAL A 199 -7.77 17.76 -6.39
CA VAL A 199 -8.66 18.64 -5.64
C VAL A 199 -8.02 20.01 -5.55
N GLU A 200 -8.76 21.05 -5.90
CA GLU A 200 -8.34 22.44 -5.75
C GLU A 200 -9.01 23.03 -4.50
N TYR A 201 -8.22 23.57 -3.57
CA TYR A 201 -8.70 24.19 -2.35
C TYR A 201 -7.90 25.46 -2.07
N LYS A 202 -8.54 26.64 -2.06
CA LYS A 202 -7.90 27.94 -1.84
C LYS A 202 -6.64 28.15 -2.70
N ASN A 203 -6.74 27.86 -4.01
CA ASN A 203 -5.65 27.90 -4.99
C ASN A 203 -4.54 26.87 -4.76
N ILE A 204 -4.69 25.94 -3.82
CA ILE A 204 -3.76 24.84 -3.63
C ILE A 204 -4.30 23.58 -4.30
N LYS A 205 -3.46 22.93 -5.10
CA LYS A 205 -3.78 21.67 -5.79
C LYS A 205 -3.27 20.48 -4.99
N ILE A 206 -4.19 19.72 -4.44
CA ILE A 206 -3.94 18.46 -3.75
C ILE A 206 -4.15 17.32 -4.73
N LYS A 207 -3.33 16.28 -4.65
CA LYS A 207 -3.49 15.07 -5.46
C LYS A 207 -3.42 13.82 -4.60
N PHE A 208 -4.24 12.83 -4.89
CA PHE A 208 -4.16 11.51 -4.25
C PHE A 208 -4.81 10.43 -5.08
N PRO A 209 -4.34 9.17 -4.98
CA PRO A 209 -5.00 8.05 -5.63
C PRO A 209 -6.26 7.66 -4.85
N LEU A 210 -7.28 7.27 -5.62
CA LEU A 210 -8.54 6.75 -5.12
C LEU A 210 -8.92 5.49 -5.92
N SER A 211 -9.37 4.43 -5.25
CA SER A 211 -9.83 3.22 -5.95
C SER A 211 -10.93 3.54 -6.96
N SER A 212 -11.00 2.78 -8.04
CA SER A 212 -12.14 2.81 -8.97
C SER A 212 -13.45 2.41 -8.28
N SER A 213 -13.37 1.59 -7.23
CA SER A 213 -14.49 1.14 -6.39
C SER A 213 -14.77 2.03 -5.17
N ALA A 214 -14.04 3.13 -5.02
CA ALA A 214 -14.17 4.01 -3.87
C ALA A 214 -15.53 4.72 -3.84
N LYS A 215 -16.03 4.94 -2.63
CA LYS A 215 -17.27 5.68 -2.35
C LYS A 215 -16.97 7.13 -2.01
N LEU A 216 -18.02 7.96 -1.96
CA LEU A 216 -17.92 9.37 -1.59
C LEU A 216 -17.25 9.58 -0.21
N GLU A 217 -17.48 8.68 0.74
CA GLU A 217 -16.86 8.77 2.07
C GLU A 217 -15.34 8.54 2.04
N ASP A 218 -14.83 7.70 1.12
CA ASP A 218 -13.40 7.52 0.92
C ASP A 218 -12.76 8.80 0.36
N LEU A 219 -13.48 9.49 -0.55
CA LEU A 219 -13.07 10.78 -1.08
C LEU A 219 -13.03 11.84 0.04
N LYS A 220 -14.10 11.96 0.83
CA LYS A 220 -14.18 12.90 1.97
C LYS A 220 -13.07 12.66 2.99
N THR A 221 -12.79 11.39 3.32
CA THR A 221 -11.70 11.02 4.24
C THR A 221 -10.36 11.50 3.71
N ASN A 222 -10.06 11.21 2.43
CA ASN A 222 -8.80 11.64 1.80
C ASN A 222 -8.65 13.16 1.72
N VAL A 223 -9.73 13.91 1.47
CA VAL A 223 -9.73 15.37 1.48
C VAL A 223 -9.49 15.87 2.91
N THR A 224 -10.28 15.41 3.88
CA THR A 224 -10.20 15.80 5.30
C THR A 224 -8.77 15.66 5.83
N ASP A 225 -8.11 14.55 5.53
CA ASP A 225 -6.74 14.27 5.98
C ASP A 225 -5.72 15.25 5.41
N ARG A 226 -5.98 15.85 4.26
CA ARG A 226 -5.04 16.72 3.55
C ARG A 226 -5.32 18.22 3.73
N ILE A 227 -6.58 18.61 3.88
CA ILE A 227 -6.96 20.01 4.17
C ILE A 227 -7.09 20.29 5.67
N LYS A 228 -7.07 19.26 6.51
CA LYS A 228 -7.23 19.35 7.98
C LYS A 228 -8.49 20.10 8.41
N LYS A 229 -9.56 20.01 7.61
CA LYS A 229 -10.88 20.62 7.88
C LYS A 229 -11.94 19.53 7.88
N ARG A 230 -12.87 19.61 8.83
CA ARG A 230 -13.99 18.66 8.99
C ARG A 230 -15.26 19.08 8.24
N THR A 231 -15.35 20.34 7.84
CA THR A 231 -16.52 20.90 7.16
C THR A 231 -16.08 21.52 5.85
N PHE A 232 -16.56 20.96 4.75
CA PHE A 232 -16.32 21.40 3.37
C PHE A 232 -17.39 20.77 2.46
N SER A 233 -17.58 21.35 1.28
CA SER A 233 -18.38 20.78 0.20
C SER A 233 -17.45 20.36 -0.94
N ILE A 234 -17.76 19.26 -1.61
CA ILE A 234 -17.03 18.80 -2.79
C ILE A 234 -17.88 19.11 -4.01
N GLY A 235 -17.29 19.76 -5.01
CA GLY A 235 -17.86 19.90 -6.34
C GLY A 235 -16.87 19.47 -7.41
N TYR A 236 -17.34 19.21 -8.61
CA TYR A 236 -16.53 18.96 -9.80
C TYR A 236 -16.74 20.07 -10.83
N LYS A 237 -15.69 20.38 -11.59
CA LYS A 237 -15.77 21.28 -12.74
C LYS A 237 -16.13 20.47 -13.97
N ASP A 238 -17.33 20.65 -14.49
CA ASP A 238 -17.73 20.12 -15.78
C ASP A 238 -17.20 21.04 -16.89
N THR A 239 -16.87 20.48 -18.05
CA THR A 239 -16.44 21.24 -19.24
C THR A 239 -17.43 22.31 -19.69
N ASN A 240 -18.70 22.22 -19.28
CA ASN A 240 -19.78 23.08 -19.74
C ASN A 240 -20.48 23.89 -18.64
N VAL A 241 -20.09 23.75 -17.36
CA VAL A 241 -20.78 24.41 -16.23
C VAL A 241 -19.78 24.81 -15.13
N SER A 242 -20.05 25.93 -14.45
CA SER A 242 -19.48 26.23 -13.13
C SER A 242 -19.77 25.09 -12.13
N GLU A 243 -18.93 24.99 -11.09
CA GLU A 243 -18.87 23.90 -10.10
C GLU A 243 -20.21 23.20 -9.78
N VAL A 244 -20.28 21.89 -10.03
CA VAL A 244 -21.43 21.02 -9.76
C VAL A 244 -21.17 20.23 -8.47
N PRO A 245 -22.08 20.19 -7.49
CA PRO A 245 -21.88 19.42 -6.26
C PRO A 245 -21.83 17.92 -6.53
N VAL A 246 -20.97 17.21 -5.79
CA VAL A 246 -20.83 15.74 -5.81
C VAL A 246 -21.75 15.10 -4.77
#